data_AF-A0A090RSR4-F1
#
_entry.id   AF-A0A090RSR4-F1
#
_cell.length_a   1.000
_cell.length_b   1.000
_cell.length_c   1.000
_cell.angle_alpha   90.00
_cell.angle_beta   90.00
_cell.angle_gamma   90.00
#
_symmetry.space_group_name_H-M   'P 1'
#
loop_
_entity.id
_entity.type
_entity.pdbx_description
1 polymer ?
#
loop_
_entity_poly.entity_id
_entity_poly.type
_entity_poly.pdbx_seq_one_letter_code
_entity_poly.pdbx_strand_id
1 'polypeptide(L)'
;MTETLFRHGKKRFFDAVKFPRGFAKSGDFTLIEEDILVTYGETMLALERGDITPENAEEKHFTKVIVNPSKAKSKLEHTWLKYVA
;
A
#
# COMPACT_ATOMS: atom_id res chain seq x y z
N MET A 1 2.68 -7.55 16.38
CA MET A 1 3.69 -6.93 15.49
C MET A 1 3.73 -7.77 14.24
N THR A 2 3.18 -7.29 13.14
CA THR A 2 3.33 -7.94 11.84
C THR A 2 4.69 -7.56 11.28
N GLU A 3 5.66 -8.48 11.38
CA GLU A 3 6.99 -8.33 10.80
C GLU A 3 6.91 -8.45 9.28
N THR A 4 6.46 -7.38 8.62
CA THR A 4 6.69 -7.19 7.18
C THR A 4 8.02 -6.46 7.00
N LEU A 5 8.87 -6.96 6.11
CA LEU A 5 10.13 -6.36 5.67
C LEU A 5 9.90 -5.16 4.72
N PHE A 6 8.64 -4.78 4.52
CA PHE A 6 8.26 -3.64 3.70
C PHE A 6 8.66 -2.32 4.38
N ARG A 7 9.18 -1.37 3.59
CA ARG A 7 9.63 -0.07 4.11
C ARG A 7 8.44 0.79 4.49
N HIS A 8 8.39 1.21 5.75
CA HIS A 8 7.42 2.20 6.24
C HIS A 8 7.64 3.56 5.55
N GLY A 9 6.55 4.24 5.21
CA GLY A 9 6.59 5.62 4.72
C GLY A 9 7.15 6.55 5.79
N LYS A 10 7.78 7.65 5.37
CA LYS A 10 8.24 8.69 6.29
C LYS A 10 7.07 9.47 6.87
N LYS A 11 5.98 9.55 6.12
CA LYS A 11 4.74 10.17 6.58
C LYS A 11 3.58 9.20 6.44
N ARG A 12 2.57 9.46 7.27
CA ARG A 12 1.27 8.83 7.17
C ARG A 12 0.68 9.16 5.80
N PHE A 13 0.31 8.14 5.05
CA PHE A 13 -0.35 8.31 3.76
C PHE A 13 -1.83 8.61 3.98
N PHE A 14 -2.33 9.63 3.30
CA PHE A 14 -3.74 9.99 3.32
C PHE A 14 -4.12 10.60 1.99
N ASP A 15 -5.15 10.04 1.36
CA ASP A 15 -5.65 10.54 0.10
C ASP A 15 -6.96 11.29 0.33
N ALA A 16 -6.86 12.58 0.65
CA ALA A 16 -8.03 13.42 0.86
C ALA A 16 -8.79 13.72 -0.45
N VAL A 17 -8.23 13.38 -1.61
CA VAL A 17 -8.85 13.61 -2.91
C VAL A 17 -9.84 12.48 -3.21
N LYS A 18 -9.39 11.23 -3.16
CA LYS A 18 -10.27 10.06 -3.30
C LYS A 18 -11.12 9.82 -2.04
N PHE A 19 -10.55 10.03 -0.86
CA PHE A 19 -11.17 9.74 0.43
C PHE A 19 -11.14 10.98 1.35
N PRO A 20 -11.98 12.01 1.08
CA PRO A 20 -12.01 13.24 1.88
C PRO A 20 -12.35 13.01 3.36
N ARG A 21 -12.97 11.87 3.69
CA ARG A 21 -13.29 11.47 5.06
C ARG A 21 -12.28 10.50 5.68
N GLY A 22 -11.26 10.08 4.93
CA GLY A 22 -10.29 9.04 5.32
C GLY A 22 -10.76 7.61 5.01
N PHE A 23 -9.81 6.68 4.99
CA PHE A 23 -10.04 5.28 4.61
C PHE A 23 -11.02 4.56 5.55
N ALA A 24 -10.93 4.76 6.87
CA ALA A 24 -11.85 4.18 7.86
C ALA A 24 -13.31 4.62 7.69
N LYS A 25 -13.56 5.80 7.10
CA LYS A 25 -14.92 6.30 6.85
C LYS A 25 -15.44 6.00 5.45
N SER A 26 -14.64 5.39 4.58
CA SER A 26 -15.12 4.96 3.26
C SER A 26 -16.03 3.74 3.36
N GLY A 27 -15.81 2.88 4.36
CA GLY A 27 -16.50 1.59 4.48
C GLY A 27 -15.90 0.50 3.58
N ASP A 28 -15.02 0.88 2.65
CA ASP A 28 -14.29 -0.06 1.80
C ASP A 28 -13.11 -0.71 2.50
N PHE A 29 -12.46 -0.03 3.45
CA PHE A 29 -11.25 -0.53 4.10
C PHE A 29 -11.51 -0.91 5.55
N THR A 30 -11.00 -2.06 5.97
CA THR A 30 -10.94 -2.43 7.38
C THR A 30 -9.87 -1.61 8.12
N LEU A 31 -9.94 -1.58 9.46
CA LEU A 31 -8.93 -0.93 10.32
C LEU A 31 -7.49 -1.35 9.98
N ILE A 32 -7.29 -2.63 9.63
CA ILE A 32 -5.97 -3.17 9.27
C ILE A 32 -5.53 -2.65 7.90
N GLU A 33 -6.44 -2.57 6.94
CA GLU A 33 -6.15 -2.05 5.61
C GLU A 33 -5.87 -0.55 5.63
N GLU A 34 -6.61 0.21 6.43
CA GLU A 34 -6.26 1.61 6.69
C GLU A 34 -4.85 1.72 7.27
N ASP A 35 -4.53 0.97 8.33
CA ASP A 35 -3.22 1.04 8.96
C ASP A 35 -2.08 0.71 7.96
N ILE A 36 -2.32 -0.27 7.08
CA ILE A 36 -1.41 -0.59 5.97
C ILE A 36 -1.24 0.59 5.02
N LEU A 37 -2.33 1.20 4.55
CA LEU A 37 -2.24 2.35 3.64
C LEU A 37 -1.54 3.51 4.32
N VAL A 38 -1.95 3.86 5.54
CA VAL A 38 -1.37 4.95 6.31
C VAL A 38 0.12 4.73 6.57
N THR A 39 0.54 3.51 6.87
CA THR A 39 1.93 3.19 7.22
C THR A 39 2.83 2.99 6.00
N TYR A 40 2.34 2.31 4.95
CA TYR A 40 3.13 1.88 3.79
C TYR A 40 2.77 2.59 2.49
N GLY A 41 1.64 3.29 2.42
CA GLY A 41 1.08 3.88 1.21
C GLY A 41 2.01 4.91 0.54
N GLU A 42 2.78 5.67 1.31
CA GLU A 42 3.78 6.58 0.75
C GLU A 42 4.88 5.83 -0.01
N THR A 43 5.43 4.76 0.60
CA THR A 43 6.43 3.89 -0.03
C THR A 43 5.84 3.16 -1.23
N MET A 44 4.63 2.62 -1.10
CA MET A 44 3.92 1.94 -2.19
C MET A 44 3.72 2.84 -3.40
N LEU A 45 3.26 4.08 -3.17
CA LEU A 45 3.08 5.06 -4.23
C LEU A 45 4.41 5.40 -4.90
N ALA A 46 5.47 5.57 -4.12
CA ALA A 46 6.79 5.87 -4.64
C ALA A 46 7.38 4.68 -5.44
N LEU A 47 7.15 3.43 -4.99
CA LEU A 47 7.54 2.23 -5.74
C LEU A 47 6.76 2.09 -7.05
N GLU A 48 5.45 2.34 -7.01
CA GLU A 48 4.58 2.32 -8.19
C GLU A 48 4.99 3.38 -9.22
N ARG A 49 5.30 4.60 -8.75
CA ARG A 49 5.78 5.69 -9.61
C ARG A 49 7.21 5.49 -10.11
N GLY A 50 7.98 4.61 -9.47
CA GLY A 50 9.41 4.43 -9.74
C GLY A 50 10.29 5.51 -9.11
N ASP A 51 9.78 6.30 -8.16
CA ASP A 51 10.54 7.26 -7.35
C ASP A 51 11.58 6.55 -6.47
N ILE A 52 11.25 5.35 -6.00
CA ILE A 52 12.17 4.50 -5.23
C ILE A 52 12.29 3.12 -5.86
N THR A 53 13.47 2.52 -5.73
CA THR A 53 13.74 1.16 -6.19
C THR A 53 13.50 0.15 -5.09
N PRO A 54 12.84 -0.99 -5.39
CA PRO A 54 12.61 -2.04 -4.41
C PRO A 54 13.93 -2.67 -3.97
N GLU A 55 14.23 -2.63 -2.67
CA GLU A 55 15.45 -3.19 -2.10
C GLU A 55 15.20 -4.60 -1.56
N ASN A 56 14.03 -4.81 -0.94
CA ASN A 56 13.64 -6.08 -0.33
C ASN A 56 12.83 -7.00 -1.25
N ALA A 57 12.79 -8.29 -0.87
CA ALA A 57 12.02 -9.31 -1.59
C ALA A 57 10.52 -8.97 -1.67
N GLU A 58 9.94 -8.42 -0.59
CA GLU A 58 8.55 -7.98 -0.57
C GLU A 58 8.30 -6.80 -1.52
N GLU A 59 9.18 -5.79 -1.54
CA GLU A 59 9.04 -4.64 -2.45
C GLU A 59 9.19 -5.06 -3.92
N LYS A 60 10.11 -6.00 -4.19
CA LYS A 60 10.28 -6.61 -5.53
C LYS A 60 9.07 -7.44 -5.94
N HIS A 61 8.39 -8.07 -4.98
CA HIS A 61 7.15 -8.78 -5.24
C HIS A 61 6.02 -7.79 -5.51
N PHE A 62 5.89 -6.76 -4.68
CA PHE A 62 4.91 -5.69 -4.81
C PHE A 62 4.97 -5.00 -6.17
N THR A 63 6.17 -4.63 -6.65
CA THR A 63 6.34 -4.07 -8.00
C THR A 63 5.85 -5.02 -9.11
N LYS A 64 6.05 -6.34 -8.96
CA LYS A 64 5.48 -7.32 -9.89
C LYS A 64 3.96 -7.43 -9.77
N VAL A 65 3.41 -7.23 -8.57
CA VAL A 65 1.97 -7.27 -8.31
C VAL A 65 1.27 -6.03 -8.85
N ILE A 66 1.89 -4.86 -8.81
CA ILE A 66 1.36 -3.65 -9.47
C ILE A 66 1.16 -3.91 -10.97
N VAL A 67 2.15 -4.53 -11.63
CA VAL A 67 2.05 -4.90 -13.05
C VAL A 67 1.09 -6.06 -13.26
N ASN A 68 0.99 -6.97 -12.29
CA ASN A 68 0.20 -8.19 -12.40
C ASN A 68 -0.61 -8.46 -11.11
N PRO A 69 -1.77 -7.81 -10.95
CA PRO A 69 -2.54 -7.82 -9.70
C PRO A 69 -2.98 -9.21 -9.25
N SER A 70 -3.08 -10.17 -10.18
CA SER A 70 -3.40 -11.57 -9.89
C SER A 70 -2.36 -12.30 -9.05
N LYS A 71 -1.16 -11.72 -8.86
CA LYS A 71 -0.09 -12.31 -8.04
C LYS A 71 -0.08 -11.81 -6.60
N ALA A 72 -0.98 -10.90 -6.22
CA ALA A 72 -1.09 -10.45 -4.83
C ALA A 72 -1.26 -11.66 -3.89
N LYS A 73 -0.42 -11.71 -2.86
CA LYS A 73 -0.45 -12.76 -1.84
C LYS A 73 -0.61 -12.17 -0.45
N SER A 74 -0.05 -11.00 -0.22
CA SER A 74 -0.11 -10.33 1.07
C SER A 74 -1.29 -9.38 1.14
N LYS A 75 -1.90 -9.26 2.33
CA LYS A 75 -2.96 -8.26 2.59
C LYS A 75 -2.51 -6.87 2.15
N LEU A 76 -1.26 -6.52 2.44
CA LEU A 76 -0.59 -5.29 2.03
C LEU A 76 -0.80 -4.98 0.54
N GLU A 77 -0.61 -5.97 -0.32
CA GLU A 77 -0.71 -5.82 -1.77
C GLU A 77 -2.16 -5.74 -2.21
N HIS A 78 -3.03 -6.61 -1.66
CA HIS A 78 -4.47 -6.55 -1.93
C HIS A 78 -5.06 -5.19 -1.56
N THR A 79 -4.65 -4.63 -0.43
CA THR A 79 -5.09 -3.31 0.03
C THR A 79 -4.66 -2.22 -0.93
N TRP A 80 -3.39 -2.25 -1.37
CA TRP A 80 -2.91 -1.29 -2.36
C TRP A 80 -3.69 -1.41 -3.66
N LEU A 81 -3.82 -2.63 -4.19
CA LEU A 81 -4.58 -2.90 -5.41
C LEU A 81 -6.02 -2.41 -5.30
N LYS A 82 -6.66 -2.55 -4.13
CA LYS A 82 -8.00 -2.03 -3.87
C LYS A 82 -8.06 -0.51 -3.89
N TYR A 83 -7.00 0.17 -3.46
CA TYR A 83 -6.89 1.62 -3.48
C TYR A 83 -6.60 2.18 -4.89
N VAL A 84 -5.78 1.50 -5.69
CA VAL A 84 -5.48 1.91 -7.07
C VAL A 84 -6.52 1.48 -8.10
N ALA A 85 -7.28 0.40 -7.84
CA ALA A 85 -8.46 0.02 -8.62
C ALA A 85 -9.52 1.13 -8.64
#